data_AF-A0A2V4DIA0-F1
#
_entry.id   AF-A0A2V4DIA0-F1
#
_cell.length_a   1.000
_cell.length_b   1.000
_cell.length_c   1.000
_cell.angle_alpha   90.00
_cell.angle_beta   90.00
_cell.angle_gamma   90.00
#
_symmetry.space_group_name_H-M   'P 1'
#
loop_
_entity.id
_entity.type
_entity.pdbx_description
1 polymer ?
#
loop_
_entity_poly.entity_id
_entity_poly.type
_entity_poly.pdbx_seq_one_letter_code
_entity_poly.pdbx_strand_id
1 'polypeptide(L)'
;MTLVDGQWNGPILDNHFHLDRVGRYLDAAADFQRVGGTDLVLVHKPDFDNLPNNVEDVRKAYQDTVAMAEQVRLECDLRVRVVLGPHPAAWVHQCASLGNEESNELHLQAVELAIEFCEENLAVGVGEVGRPHWDVGDEVLDQADEILIEVLSMCKRANVPAQLHLDANGEKTNREIANICDHVGFPRFGAIHHHADADISKNFTHGLTSSVVVGRDSIKDISDTIWQNEGGFLMETDYMDDPRRPGAVLGPKTVPRRTQALATSLIGRGLDAEAVLSAIHIDLPEALYGEYE
;
A
#
# COMPACT_ATOMS: atom_id res chain seq x y z
N MET A 1 19.62 -4.95 20.91
CA MET A 1 18.21 -5.37 21.04
C MET A 1 17.38 -4.14 20.75
N THR A 2 16.48 -4.24 19.78
CA THR A 2 15.53 -3.19 19.41
C THR A 2 14.34 -3.15 20.36
N LEU A 3 14.05 -4.25 21.06
CA LEU A 3 13.15 -4.26 22.21
C LEU A 3 13.88 -3.84 23.50
N VAL A 4 13.38 -2.80 24.17
CA VAL A 4 13.84 -2.35 25.50
C VAL A 4 12.62 -2.14 26.39
N ASP A 5 12.61 -2.76 27.56
CA ASP A 5 11.50 -2.69 28.53
C ASP A 5 10.11 -3.03 27.92
N GLY A 6 10.09 -3.96 26.96
CA GLY A 6 8.86 -4.38 26.26
C GLY A 6 8.35 -3.38 25.22
N GLN A 7 9.12 -2.36 24.89
CA GLN A 7 8.83 -1.38 23.83
C GLN A 7 9.80 -1.56 22.66
N TRP A 8 9.28 -1.42 21.44
CA TRP A 8 10.03 -1.44 20.21
C TRP A 8 10.66 -0.08 19.94
N ASN A 9 11.98 -0.05 19.81
CA ASN A 9 12.79 1.13 19.47
C ASN A 9 13.51 0.98 18.11
N GLY A 10 13.13 -0.02 17.30
CA GLY A 10 13.61 -0.15 15.94
C GLY A 10 12.78 0.67 14.94
N PRO A 11 13.05 0.51 13.63
CA PRO A 11 12.26 1.14 12.58
C PRO A 11 10.77 0.85 12.68
N ILE A 12 9.95 1.82 12.30
CA ILE A 12 8.49 1.69 12.18
C ILE A 12 8.08 2.23 10.81
N LEU A 13 7.64 1.30 9.96
CA LEU A 13 7.08 1.58 8.64
C LEU A 13 5.55 1.69 8.70
N ASP A 14 5.02 2.75 8.08
CA ASP A 14 3.64 2.79 7.60
C ASP A 14 3.62 2.49 6.09
N ASN A 15 3.01 1.39 5.70
CA ASN A 15 3.13 0.85 4.34
C ASN A 15 2.20 1.51 3.30
N HIS A 16 1.26 2.35 3.74
CA HIS A 16 0.36 3.02 2.81
C HIS A 16 -0.10 4.36 3.38
N PHE A 17 0.41 5.44 2.79
CA PHE A 17 0.21 6.79 3.27
C PHE A 17 0.02 7.72 2.08
N HIS A 18 -1.08 8.46 2.06
CA HIS A 18 -1.38 9.47 1.05
C HIS A 18 -1.21 10.87 1.64
N LEU A 19 -0.32 11.66 1.05
CA LEU A 19 -0.16 13.08 1.35
C LEU A 19 -0.77 13.96 0.26
N ASP A 20 -1.16 15.17 0.65
CA ASP A 20 -1.65 16.19 -0.27
C ASP A 20 -1.15 17.56 0.18
N ARG A 21 -0.67 18.37 -0.77
CA ARG A 21 -0.17 19.73 -0.51
C ARG A 21 -1.26 20.68 -0.02
N VAL A 22 -2.53 20.45 -0.37
CA VAL A 22 -3.65 21.24 0.17
C VAL A 22 -4.10 20.74 1.54
N GLY A 23 -3.61 19.57 1.95
CA GLY A 23 -3.86 18.91 3.21
C GLY A 23 -2.96 19.42 4.34
N ARG A 24 -2.68 18.52 5.29
CA ARG A 24 -1.73 18.76 6.38
C ARG A 24 -0.30 18.63 5.90
N TYR A 25 -0.07 17.86 4.83
CA TYR A 25 1.19 17.64 4.17
C TYR A 25 2.34 17.33 5.15
N LEU A 26 3.34 18.22 5.26
CA LEU A 26 4.47 18.08 6.18
C LEU A 26 4.05 17.96 7.65
N ASP A 27 2.94 18.58 8.07
CA ASP A 27 2.46 18.44 9.45
C ASP A 27 1.97 17.02 9.76
N ALA A 28 1.45 16.29 8.76
CA ALA A 28 1.05 14.89 8.92
C ALA A 28 2.26 13.97 9.03
N ALA A 29 3.27 14.18 8.18
CA ALA A 29 4.54 13.44 8.24
C ALA A 29 5.29 13.72 9.56
N ALA A 30 5.36 14.99 9.99
CA ALA A 30 5.96 15.37 11.27
C ALA A 30 5.18 14.81 12.47
N ASP A 31 3.86 14.62 12.36
CA ASP A 31 3.06 13.94 13.38
C ASP A 31 3.40 12.45 13.51
N PHE A 32 3.66 11.76 12.38
CA PHE A 32 4.10 10.36 12.34
C PHE A 32 5.50 10.22 12.95
N GLN A 33 6.45 11.04 12.51
CA GLN A 33 7.82 11.03 13.02
C GLN A 33 7.88 11.27 14.54
N ARG A 34 7.15 12.27 15.04
CA ARG A 34 7.18 12.65 16.46
C ARG A 34 6.75 11.54 17.41
N VAL A 35 5.95 10.59 16.94
CA VAL A 35 5.50 9.45 17.74
C VAL A 35 6.31 8.16 17.49
N GLY A 36 7.44 8.27 16.80
CA GLY A 36 8.39 7.17 16.58
C GLY A 36 8.29 6.50 15.22
N GLY A 37 7.49 7.03 14.29
CA GLY A 37 7.53 6.61 12.90
C GLY A 37 8.89 6.93 12.25
N THR A 38 9.40 6.04 11.41
CA THR A 38 10.71 6.22 10.76
C THR A 38 10.65 6.07 9.25
N ASP A 39 9.71 5.25 8.75
CA ASP A 39 9.59 4.93 7.34
C ASP A 39 8.16 5.12 6.86
N LEU A 40 8.01 5.71 5.68
CA LEU A 40 6.74 5.87 4.98
C LEU A 40 6.84 5.25 3.60
N VAL A 41 5.78 4.55 3.18
CA VAL A 41 5.50 4.37 1.76
C VAL A 41 4.46 5.41 1.35
N LEU A 42 4.93 6.43 0.62
CA LEU A 42 4.08 7.46 0.03
C LEU A 42 3.46 6.92 -1.25
N VAL A 43 2.15 6.71 -1.23
CA VAL A 43 1.39 6.20 -2.38
C VAL A 43 0.73 7.36 -3.10
N HIS A 44 0.80 7.36 -4.44
CA HIS A 44 0.17 8.38 -5.26
C HIS A 44 -1.32 8.53 -4.91
N LYS A 45 -1.72 9.75 -4.55
CA LYS A 45 -3.12 10.12 -4.29
C LYS A 45 -3.69 10.84 -5.52
N PRO A 46 -4.70 10.30 -6.20
CA PRO A 46 -5.33 10.99 -7.32
C PRO A 46 -5.98 12.31 -6.88
N ASP A 47 -5.85 13.33 -7.73
CA ASP A 47 -6.70 14.53 -7.65
C ASP A 47 -7.99 14.28 -8.42
N PHE A 48 -9.02 13.81 -7.73
CA PHE A 48 -10.33 13.52 -8.32
C PHE A 48 -11.03 14.76 -8.90
N ASP A 49 -10.62 15.97 -8.53
CA ASP A 49 -11.17 17.20 -9.11
C ASP A 49 -10.50 17.54 -10.45
N ASN A 50 -9.29 17.03 -10.70
CA ASN A 50 -8.49 17.31 -11.90
C ASN A 50 -7.77 16.04 -12.42
N LEU A 51 -8.53 14.96 -12.65
CA LEU A 51 -7.95 13.71 -13.15
C LEU A 51 -7.22 13.91 -14.48
N PRO A 52 -6.02 13.32 -14.65
CA PRO A 52 -5.30 13.34 -15.93
C PRO A 52 -6.14 12.73 -17.06
N ASN A 53 -6.06 13.31 -18.26
CA ASN A 53 -6.72 12.77 -19.46
C ASN A 53 -5.72 12.31 -20.53
N ASN A 54 -4.42 12.35 -20.24
CA ASN A 54 -3.34 11.91 -21.12
C ASN A 54 -2.10 11.57 -20.27
N VAL A 55 -1.17 10.82 -20.85
CA VAL A 55 0.05 10.34 -20.16
C VAL A 55 0.97 11.47 -19.66
N GLU A 56 1.00 12.62 -20.34
CA GLU A 56 1.84 13.76 -19.94
C GLU A 56 1.33 14.39 -18.64
N ASP A 57 0.01 14.46 -18.45
CA ASP A 57 -0.59 14.93 -17.20
C ASP A 57 -0.42 13.91 -16.06
N VAL A 58 -0.46 12.60 -16.38
CA VAL A 58 -0.08 11.56 -15.40
C VAL A 58 1.37 11.74 -14.96
N ARG A 59 2.30 11.99 -15.89
CA ARG A 59 3.73 12.22 -15.59
C ARG A 59 3.92 13.38 -14.63
N LYS A 60 3.22 14.50 -14.85
CA LYS A 60 3.27 15.64 -13.93
C LYS A 60 2.75 15.28 -12.53
N ALA A 61 1.65 14.53 -12.44
CA ALA A 61 1.07 14.11 -11.17
C ALA A 61 2.01 13.18 -10.38
N TYR A 62 2.69 12.25 -11.06
CA TYR A 62 3.69 11.38 -10.46
C TYR A 62 4.95 12.15 -10.04
N GLN A 63 5.43 13.07 -10.88
CA GLN A 63 6.55 13.95 -10.52
C GLN A 63 6.26 14.78 -9.27
N ASP A 64 5.04 15.29 -9.11
CA ASP A 64 4.67 15.99 -7.89
C ASP A 64 4.68 15.08 -6.65
N THR A 65 4.26 13.82 -6.80
CA THR A 65 4.33 12.81 -5.73
C THR A 65 5.78 12.52 -5.31
N VAL A 66 6.69 12.39 -6.28
CA VAL A 66 8.13 12.23 -6.01
C VAL A 66 8.70 13.48 -5.32
N ALA A 67 8.38 14.67 -5.82
CA ALA A 67 8.79 15.93 -5.20
C ALA A 67 8.22 16.08 -3.78
N MET A 68 7.03 15.54 -3.52
CA MET A 68 6.47 15.49 -2.18
C MET A 68 7.31 14.62 -1.25
N ALA A 69 7.71 13.43 -1.70
CA ALA A 69 8.57 12.53 -0.94
C ALA A 69 9.93 13.17 -0.63
N GLU A 70 10.55 13.85 -1.59
CA GLU A 70 11.82 14.56 -1.40
C GLU A 70 11.73 15.62 -0.29
N GLN A 71 10.64 16.41 -0.27
CA GLN A 71 10.41 17.41 0.78
C GLN A 71 10.20 16.76 2.15
N VAL A 72 9.45 15.65 2.22
CA VAL A 72 9.26 14.91 3.48
C VAL A 72 10.59 14.36 4.00
N ARG A 73 11.44 13.79 3.14
CA ARG A 73 12.78 13.33 3.53
C ARG A 73 13.62 14.48 4.10
N LEU A 74 13.60 15.63 3.43
CA LEU A 74 14.38 16.81 3.83
C LEU A 74 13.91 17.43 5.16
N GLU A 75 12.59 17.51 5.37
CA GLU A 75 12.02 18.27 6.49
C GLU A 75 11.62 17.42 7.69
N CYS A 76 11.35 16.12 7.51
CA CYS A 76 10.83 15.26 8.57
C CYS A 76 11.79 14.17 9.06
N ASP A 77 13.03 14.07 8.54
CA ASP A 77 13.99 12.99 8.89
C ASP A 77 13.34 11.59 8.79
N LEU A 78 12.57 11.39 7.73
CA LEU A 78 11.86 10.15 7.45
C LEU A 78 12.46 9.48 6.21
N ARG A 79 12.53 8.15 6.26
CA ARG A 79 12.77 7.33 5.09
C ARG A 79 11.48 7.24 4.29
N VAL A 80 11.48 7.66 3.03
CA VAL A 80 10.25 7.68 2.20
C VAL A 80 10.47 6.85 0.95
N ARG A 81 9.70 5.78 0.81
CA ARG A 81 9.57 5.01 -0.44
C ARG A 81 8.35 5.53 -1.20
N VAL A 82 8.40 5.49 -2.53
CA VAL A 82 7.31 6.03 -3.37
C VAL A 82 6.69 4.92 -4.19
N VAL A 83 5.37 4.84 -4.18
CA VAL A 83 4.59 3.90 -5.00
C VAL A 83 3.66 4.72 -5.90
N LEU A 84 3.71 4.44 -7.20
CA LEU A 84 3.01 5.21 -8.23
C LEU A 84 2.10 4.30 -9.04
N GLY A 85 0.92 4.76 -9.39
CA GLY A 85 -0.05 3.92 -10.09
C GLY A 85 -1.41 4.60 -10.24
N PRO A 86 -2.17 4.25 -11.27
CA PRO A 86 -3.52 4.75 -11.46
C PRO A 86 -4.53 4.00 -10.57
N HIS A 87 -5.09 4.71 -9.60
CA HIS A 87 -6.13 4.17 -8.71
C HIS A 87 -7.35 3.68 -9.52
N PRO A 88 -7.93 2.49 -9.22
CA PRO A 88 -9.14 2.00 -9.91
C PRO A 88 -10.32 2.97 -9.89
N ALA A 89 -10.44 3.81 -8.85
CA ALA A 89 -11.47 4.84 -8.80
C ALA A 89 -11.27 5.91 -9.87
N ALA A 90 -10.03 6.35 -10.10
CA ALA A 90 -9.71 7.31 -11.16
C ALA A 90 -10.06 6.73 -12.53
N TRP A 91 -9.73 5.45 -12.75
CA TRP A 91 -10.09 4.73 -13.97
C TRP A 91 -11.59 4.69 -14.22
N VAL A 92 -12.42 4.38 -13.21
CA VAL A 92 -13.90 4.41 -13.37
C VAL A 92 -14.40 5.80 -13.77
N HIS A 93 -13.86 6.87 -13.17
CA HIS A 93 -14.22 8.25 -13.53
C HIS A 93 -13.75 8.63 -14.94
N GLN A 94 -12.58 8.16 -15.36
CA GLN A 94 -12.07 8.34 -16.71
C GLN A 94 -12.93 7.60 -17.74
N CYS A 95 -13.37 6.37 -17.45
CA CYS A 95 -14.29 5.62 -18.33
C CYS A 95 -15.58 6.41 -18.61
N ALA A 96 -16.11 7.10 -17.59
CA ALA A 96 -17.31 7.92 -17.74
C ALA A 96 -17.09 9.19 -18.59
N SER A 97 -15.86 9.68 -18.74
CA SER A 97 -15.53 10.94 -19.41
C SER A 97 -14.82 10.78 -20.76
N LEU A 98 -13.90 9.82 -20.87
CA LEU A 98 -13.11 9.50 -22.08
C LEU A 98 -13.69 8.30 -22.85
N GLY A 99 -14.42 7.42 -22.16
CA GLY A 99 -14.85 6.13 -22.69
C GLY A 99 -13.86 4.99 -22.35
N ASN A 100 -14.35 3.75 -22.42
CA ASN A 100 -13.63 2.59 -21.92
C ASN A 100 -12.29 2.33 -22.61
N GLU A 101 -12.24 2.43 -23.95
CA GLU A 101 -11.02 2.13 -24.72
C GLU A 101 -9.88 3.10 -24.38
N GLU A 102 -10.15 4.41 -24.47
CA GLU A 102 -9.16 5.46 -24.13
C GLU A 102 -8.74 5.39 -22.65
N SER A 103 -9.67 5.07 -21.75
CA SER A 103 -9.38 4.97 -20.32
C SER A 103 -8.53 3.76 -19.98
N ASN A 104 -8.76 2.61 -20.65
CA ASN A 104 -7.92 1.43 -20.49
C ASN A 104 -6.50 1.69 -21.02
N GLU A 105 -6.38 2.32 -22.19
CA GLU A 105 -5.07 2.67 -22.75
C GLU A 105 -4.32 3.62 -21.81
N LEU A 106 -4.98 4.68 -21.33
CA LEU A 106 -4.38 5.62 -20.39
C LEU A 106 -3.97 4.95 -19.07
N HIS A 107 -4.78 4.03 -18.55
CA HIS A 107 -4.46 3.27 -17.33
C HIS A 107 -3.19 2.44 -17.51
N LEU A 108 -3.06 1.69 -18.61
CA LEU A 108 -1.88 0.89 -18.88
C LEU A 108 -0.64 1.77 -19.16
N GLN A 109 -0.79 2.88 -19.87
CA GLN A 109 0.29 3.87 -20.04
C GLN A 109 0.73 4.48 -18.71
N ALA A 110 -0.20 4.74 -17.78
CA ALA A 110 0.11 5.23 -16.44
C ALA A 110 0.84 4.19 -15.58
N VAL A 111 0.60 2.89 -15.81
CA VAL A 111 1.35 1.79 -15.17
C VAL A 111 2.74 1.63 -15.78
N GLU A 112 2.86 1.69 -17.11
CA GLU A 112 4.17 1.69 -17.79
C GLU A 112 5.04 2.85 -17.29
N LEU A 113 4.43 4.03 -17.14
CA LEU A 113 5.09 5.20 -16.58
C LEU A 113 5.51 5.01 -15.13
N ALA A 114 4.69 4.38 -14.28
CA ALA A 114 5.10 4.06 -12.90
C ALA A 114 6.31 3.11 -12.88
N ILE A 115 6.37 2.16 -13.81
CA ILE A 115 7.51 1.26 -13.98
C ILE A 115 8.77 2.03 -14.41
N GLU A 116 8.67 2.97 -15.35
CA GLU A 116 9.80 3.84 -15.73
C GLU A 116 10.40 4.56 -14.49
N PHE A 117 9.54 5.06 -13.60
CA PHE A 117 10.00 5.71 -12.36
C PHE A 117 10.67 4.71 -11.39
N CYS A 118 10.25 3.45 -11.38
CA CYS A 118 10.94 2.40 -10.63
C CYS A 118 12.33 2.11 -11.22
N GLU A 119 12.46 2.03 -12.55
CA GLU A 119 13.74 1.83 -13.24
C GLU A 119 14.73 2.98 -12.98
N GLU A 120 14.21 4.20 -12.82
CA GLU A 120 14.98 5.40 -12.45
C GLU A 120 15.29 5.50 -10.94
N ASN A 121 14.86 4.53 -10.12
CA ASN A 121 14.95 4.54 -8.65
C ASN A 121 14.23 5.72 -7.97
N LEU A 122 13.20 6.27 -8.63
CA LEU A 122 12.33 7.33 -8.07
C LEU A 122 11.10 6.75 -7.38
N ALA A 123 10.73 5.52 -7.71
CA ALA A 123 9.68 4.73 -7.08
C ALA A 123 10.16 3.30 -6.80
N VAL A 124 9.40 2.55 -5.99
CA VAL A 124 9.76 1.17 -5.56
C VAL A 124 8.69 0.14 -5.90
N GLY A 125 7.58 0.55 -6.50
CA GLY A 125 6.46 -0.33 -6.79
C GLY A 125 5.35 0.38 -7.54
N VAL A 126 4.46 -0.42 -8.11
CA VAL A 126 3.27 0.05 -8.81
C VAL A 126 2.08 0.03 -7.87
N GLY A 127 1.37 1.14 -7.77
CA GLY A 127 0.17 1.22 -6.96
C GLY A 127 -0.27 2.66 -6.63
N GLU A 128 -1.49 2.86 -6.18
CA GLU A 128 -2.49 1.81 -6.01
C GLU A 128 -3.16 1.45 -7.35
N VAL A 129 -3.30 0.16 -7.64
CA VAL A 129 -3.99 -0.40 -8.82
C VAL A 129 -4.95 -1.50 -8.37
N GLY A 130 -5.91 -1.93 -9.19
CA GLY A 130 -6.75 -3.09 -8.86
C GLY A 130 -8.22 -2.90 -9.21
N ARG A 131 -9.11 -3.28 -8.28
CA ARG A 131 -10.57 -3.31 -8.47
C ARG A 131 -11.23 -2.19 -7.67
N PRO A 132 -12.34 -1.59 -8.15
CA PRO A 132 -13.19 -0.75 -7.31
C PRO A 132 -13.77 -1.54 -6.12
N HIS A 133 -13.87 -0.93 -4.95
CA HIS A 133 -14.42 -1.60 -3.74
C HIS A 133 -15.94 -1.44 -3.57
N TRP A 134 -16.62 -0.72 -4.46
CA TRP A 134 -18.07 -0.55 -4.45
C TRP A 134 -18.74 -1.30 -5.59
N ASP A 135 -20.05 -1.49 -5.51
CA ASP A 135 -20.83 -2.17 -6.55
C ASP A 135 -20.82 -1.36 -7.85
N VAL A 136 -20.07 -1.87 -8.83
CA VAL A 136 -19.93 -1.33 -10.19
C VAL A 136 -20.61 -2.21 -11.24
N GLY A 137 -21.24 -3.31 -10.83
CA GLY A 137 -21.77 -4.35 -11.72
C GLY A 137 -20.70 -5.27 -12.32
N ASP A 138 -21.14 -6.46 -12.76
CA ASP A 138 -20.26 -7.53 -13.22
C ASP A 138 -19.40 -7.12 -14.43
N GLU A 139 -19.94 -6.35 -15.38
CA GLU A 139 -19.22 -5.93 -16.58
C GLU A 139 -18.00 -5.06 -16.27
N VAL A 140 -18.11 -4.13 -15.32
CA VAL A 140 -16.99 -3.27 -14.92
C VAL A 140 -15.98 -4.06 -14.10
N LEU A 141 -16.43 -5.02 -13.29
CA LEU A 141 -15.55 -5.88 -12.51
C LEU A 141 -14.73 -6.82 -13.42
N ASP A 142 -15.37 -7.43 -14.42
CA ASP A 142 -14.70 -8.26 -15.43
C ASP A 142 -13.64 -7.44 -16.19
N GLN A 143 -13.95 -6.19 -16.56
CA GLN A 143 -12.99 -5.30 -17.20
C GLN A 143 -11.84 -4.91 -16.26
N ALA A 144 -12.12 -4.68 -14.97
CA ALA A 144 -11.09 -4.41 -13.98
C ALA A 144 -10.15 -5.63 -13.80
N ASP A 145 -10.67 -6.85 -13.90
CA ASP A 145 -9.88 -8.09 -13.88
C ASP A 145 -8.99 -8.24 -15.11
N GLU A 146 -9.52 -7.97 -16.30
CA GLU A 146 -8.73 -7.98 -17.55
C GLU A 146 -7.56 -6.97 -17.46
N ILE A 147 -7.82 -5.76 -16.96
CA ILE A 147 -6.78 -4.75 -16.75
C ILE A 147 -5.78 -5.22 -15.69
N LEU A 148 -6.25 -5.76 -14.56
CA LEU A 148 -5.37 -6.23 -13.49
C LEU A 148 -4.45 -7.38 -13.96
N ILE A 149 -4.93 -8.28 -14.81
CA ILE A 149 -4.10 -9.32 -15.45
C ILE A 149 -2.94 -8.68 -16.22
N GLU A 150 -3.21 -7.66 -17.04
CA GLU A 150 -2.18 -6.97 -17.81
C GLU A 150 -1.22 -6.17 -16.92
N VAL A 151 -1.74 -5.47 -15.90
CA VAL A 151 -0.93 -4.75 -14.92
C VAL A 151 0.04 -5.69 -14.19
N LEU A 152 -0.44 -6.84 -13.68
CA LEU A 152 0.42 -7.80 -13.02
C LEU A 152 1.43 -8.45 -13.99
N SER A 153 1.07 -8.61 -15.27
CA SER A 153 1.99 -9.06 -16.32
C SER A 153 3.11 -8.05 -16.58
N MET A 154 2.80 -6.74 -16.55
CA MET A 154 3.78 -5.66 -16.62
C MET A 154 4.69 -5.64 -15.39
N CYS A 155 4.12 -5.67 -14.18
CA CYS A 155 4.88 -5.70 -12.93
C CYS A 155 5.82 -6.92 -12.85
N LYS A 156 5.36 -8.09 -13.31
CA LYS A 156 6.18 -9.31 -13.43
C LYS A 156 7.41 -9.09 -14.32
N ARG A 157 7.22 -8.50 -15.50
CA ARG A 157 8.30 -8.26 -16.47
C ARG A 157 9.33 -7.28 -15.94
N ALA A 158 8.88 -6.26 -15.22
CA ALA A 158 9.73 -5.25 -14.60
C ALA A 158 10.32 -5.67 -13.24
N ASN A 159 9.88 -6.80 -12.68
CA ASN A 159 10.26 -7.27 -11.34
C ASN A 159 9.99 -6.22 -10.25
N VAL A 160 8.80 -5.61 -10.28
CA VAL A 160 8.33 -4.63 -9.28
C VAL A 160 7.12 -5.19 -8.53
N PRO A 161 6.96 -4.92 -7.21
CA PRO A 161 5.77 -5.29 -6.47
C PRO A 161 4.57 -4.43 -6.90
N ALA A 162 3.37 -4.93 -6.63
CA ALA A 162 2.10 -4.23 -6.87
C ALA A 162 1.33 -4.05 -5.55
N GLN A 163 1.01 -2.81 -5.20
CA GLN A 163 0.02 -2.52 -4.16
C GLN A 163 -1.38 -2.47 -4.76
N LEU A 164 -2.26 -3.34 -4.24
CA LEU A 164 -3.57 -3.66 -4.79
C LEU A 164 -4.69 -3.08 -3.93
N HIS A 165 -5.52 -2.22 -4.54
CA HIS A 165 -6.88 -1.94 -4.07
C HIS A 165 -7.80 -3.05 -4.49
N LEU A 166 -8.56 -3.60 -3.56
CA LEU A 166 -9.45 -4.71 -3.87
C LEU A 166 -10.80 -4.52 -3.20
N ASP A 167 -11.76 -5.32 -3.65
CA ASP A 167 -13.10 -5.40 -3.08
C ASP A 167 -13.10 -6.08 -1.71
N ALA A 168 -13.98 -5.63 -0.81
CA ALA A 168 -14.01 -6.07 0.59
C ALA A 168 -14.76 -7.41 0.81
N ASN A 169 -14.47 -8.45 0.03
CA ASN A 169 -15.05 -9.79 0.17
C ASN A 169 -14.15 -10.79 0.97
N GLY A 170 -13.14 -10.27 1.67
CA GLY A 170 -12.27 -11.03 2.56
C GLY A 170 -11.48 -12.14 1.85
N GLU A 171 -11.48 -13.35 2.42
CA GLU A 171 -10.79 -14.53 1.87
C GLU A 171 -11.15 -14.82 0.41
N LYS A 172 -12.40 -14.55 -0.01
CA LYS A 172 -12.83 -14.75 -1.39
C LYS A 172 -11.99 -13.92 -2.36
N THR A 173 -11.83 -12.63 -2.07
CA THR A 173 -11.02 -11.70 -2.86
C THR A 173 -9.56 -12.16 -2.92
N ASN A 174 -8.98 -12.51 -1.76
CA ASN A 174 -7.60 -13.00 -1.71
C ASN A 174 -7.39 -14.24 -2.59
N ARG A 175 -8.33 -15.19 -2.56
CA ARG A 175 -8.28 -16.40 -3.39
C ARG A 175 -8.37 -16.07 -4.89
N GLU A 176 -9.24 -15.15 -5.27
CA GLU A 176 -9.39 -14.71 -6.66
C GLU A 176 -8.10 -14.05 -7.18
N ILE A 177 -7.54 -13.12 -6.41
CA ILE A 177 -6.27 -12.47 -6.76
C ILE A 177 -5.11 -13.46 -6.79
N ALA A 178 -5.08 -14.43 -5.87
CA ALA A 178 -4.09 -15.50 -5.93
C ALA A 178 -4.20 -16.33 -7.22
N ASN A 179 -5.41 -16.60 -7.71
CA ASN A 179 -5.61 -17.28 -9.00
C ASN A 179 -5.16 -16.43 -10.19
N ILE A 180 -5.40 -15.11 -10.16
CA ILE A 180 -4.89 -14.17 -11.17
C ILE A 180 -3.35 -14.17 -11.16
N CYS A 181 -2.74 -14.08 -9.98
CA CYS A 181 -1.29 -14.14 -9.83
C CYS A 181 -0.72 -15.44 -10.42
N ASP A 182 -1.33 -16.59 -10.13
CA ASP A 182 -0.92 -17.89 -10.67
C ASP A 182 -1.06 -17.95 -12.19
N HIS A 183 -2.17 -17.41 -12.72
CA HIS A 183 -2.44 -17.37 -14.16
C HIS A 183 -1.37 -16.56 -14.91
N VAL A 184 -1.03 -15.38 -14.39
CA VAL A 184 0.01 -14.50 -14.93
C VAL A 184 1.42 -15.05 -14.62
N GLY A 185 1.55 -15.85 -13.57
CA GLY A 185 2.82 -16.24 -12.97
C GLY A 185 3.52 -15.09 -12.25
N PHE A 186 2.77 -14.11 -11.72
CA PHE A 186 3.27 -13.07 -10.83
C PHE A 186 3.42 -13.66 -9.42
N PRO A 187 4.54 -13.42 -8.71
CA PRO A 187 4.73 -13.99 -7.38
C PRO A 187 3.67 -13.42 -6.41
N ARG A 188 2.86 -14.29 -5.82
CA ARG A 188 1.79 -13.89 -4.88
C ARG A 188 2.31 -12.98 -3.75
N PHE A 189 3.52 -13.23 -3.27
CA PHE A 189 4.20 -12.39 -2.27
C PHE A 189 4.35 -10.91 -2.71
N GLY A 190 4.61 -10.65 -4.00
CA GLY A 190 4.71 -9.30 -4.56
C GLY A 190 3.37 -8.63 -4.82
N ALA A 191 2.25 -9.34 -4.61
CA ALA A 191 0.89 -8.80 -4.67
C ALA A 191 0.45 -8.39 -3.27
N ILE A 192 0.56 -7.09 -2.99
CA ILE A 192 0.34 -6.52 -1.67
C ILE A 192 -1.11 -6.05 -1.60
N HIS A 193 -1.95 -6.77 -0.86
CA HIS A 193 -3.34 -6.36 -0.63
C HIS A 193 -3.33 -5.19 0.35
N HIS A 194 -3.51 -3.97 -0.16
CA HIS A 194 -3.72 -2.76 0.63
C HIS A 194 -5.12 -2.77 1.23
N HIS A 195 -5.30 -2.12 2.37
CA HIS A 195 -6.55 -2.10 3.11
C HIS A 195 -7.03 -3.50 3.55
N ALA A 196 -6.09 -4.41 3.81
CA ALA A 196 -6.39 -5.80 4.13
C ALA A 196 -6.93 -5.99 5.56
N ASP A 197 -7.76 -7.04 5.73
CA ASP A 197 -8.19 -7.52 7.03
C ASP A 197 -7.01 -8.04 7.87
N ALA A 198 -7.21 -8.08 9.20
CA ALA A 198 -6.20 -8.48 10.16
C ALA A 198 -6.01 -10.01 10.30
N ASP A 199 -6.78 -10.82 9.57
CA ASP A 199 -6.55 -12.27 9.48
C ASP A 199 -5.40 -12.53 8.49
N ILE A 200 -4.21 -12.76 9.06
CA ILE A 200 -2.98 -13.02 8.29
C ILE A 200 -2.70 -14.52 8.13
N SER A 201 -3.71 -15.37 8.36
CA SER A 201 -3.54 -16.81 8.18
C SER A 201 -3.42 -17.17 6.69
N LYS A 202 -2.60 -18.15 6.36
CA LYS A 202 -2.38 -18.60 4.97
C LYS A 202 -3.65 -19.00 4.22
N ASN A 203 -4.67 -19.50 4.93
CA ASN A 203 -5.94 -19.88 4.32
C ASN A 203 -6.80 -18.65 3.99
N PHE A 204 -6.55 -17.53 4.66
CA PHE A 204 -7.21 -16.26 4.39
C PHE A 204 -6.47 -15.47 3.32
N THR A 205 -5.14 -15.37 3.41
CA THR A 205 -4.32 -14.53 2.52
C THR A 205 -3.97 -15.20 1.20
N HIS A 206 -4.04 -16.52 1.11
CA HIS A 206 -3.66 -17.30 -0.07
C HIS A 206 -2.24 -16.98 -0.59
N GLY A 207 -1.33 -16.57 0.31
CA GLY A 207 0.06 -16.25 -0.03
C GLY A 207 0.27 -14.84 -0.60
N LEU A 208 -0.77 -14.02 -0.66
CA LEU A 208 -0.62 -12.58 -0.85
C LEU A 208 0.01 -11.95 0.40
N THR A 209 0.70 -10.82 0.22
CA THR A 209 1.16 -10.01 1.35
C THR A 209 0.02 -9.11 1.81
N SER A 210 -0.41 -9.22 3.06
CA SER A 210 -1.45 -8.34 3.61
C SER A 210 -0.85 -7.06 4.16
N SER A 211 -1.27 -5.91 3.66
CA SER A 211 -1.01 -4.62 4.31
C SER A 211 -2.23 -4.23 5.14
N VAL A 212 -2.14 -4.47 6.45
CA VAL A 212 -3.30 -4.44 7.36
C VAL A 212 -3.57 -3.02 7.83
N VAL A 213 -4.81 -2.56 7.69
CA VAL A 213 -5.27 -1.32 8.33
C VAL A 213 -5.35 -1.53 9.83
N VAL A 214 -4.41 -0.98 10.59
CA VAL A 214 -4.24 -1.33 12.01
C VAL A 214 -5.17 -0.55 12.94
N GLY A 215 -6.48 -0.81 12.79
CA GLY A 215 -7.56 -0.29 13.63
C GLY A 215 -7.51 -0.77 15.09
N ARG A 216 -8.62 -0.65 15.83
CA ARG A 216 -8.65 -1.00 17.26
C ARG A 216 -8.48 -2.51 17.52
N ASP A 217 -9.12 -3.34 16.71
CA ASP A 217 -9.23 -4.78 16.98
C ASP A 217 -8.19 -5.61 16.20
N SER A 218 -7.49 -5.01 15.23
CA SER A 218 -6.52 -5.69 14.36
C SER A 218 -5.40 -6.40 15.11
N ILE A 219 -4.90 -5.82 16.21
CA ILE A 219 -3.80 -6.42 16.99
C ILE A 219 -4.17 -7.79 17.53
N LYS A 220 -5.42 -7.96 17.97
CA LYS A 220 -5.90 -9.23 18.51
C LYS A 220 -5.90 -10.29 17.42
N ASP A 221 -6.44 -9.96 16.25
CA ASP A 221 -6.61 -10.90 15.14
C ASP A 221 -5.26 -11.25 14.47
N ILE A 222 -4.36 -10.28 14.31
CA ILE A 222 -2.95 -10.53 13.93
C ILE A 222 -2.33 -11.51 14.93
N SER A 223 -2.45 -11.24 16.24
CA SER A 223 -1.85 -12.09 17.28
C SER A 223 -2.47 -13.49 17.35
N ASP A 224 -3.73 -13.65 16.96
CA ASP A 224 -4.44 -14.94 16.90
C ASP A 224 -4.04 -15.77 15.67
N THR A 225 -3.70 -15.12 14.58
CA THR A 225 -3.45 -15.77 13.28
C THR A 225 -1.97 -15.86 12.90
N ILE A 226 -1.08 -15.18 13.64
CA ILE A 226 0.36 -15.10 13.35
C ILE A 226 1.06 -16.45 13.17
N TRP A 227 0.64 -17.49 13.90
CA TRP A 227 1.21 -18.84 13.77
C TRP A 227 0.90 -19.53 12.43
N GLN A 228 -0.07 -19.01 11.70
CA GLN A 228 -0.52 -19.51 10.39
C GLN A 228 -0.06 -18.59 9.25
N ASN A 229 0.68 -17.53 9.54
CA ASN A 229 1.16 -16.59 8.54
C ASN A 229 2.32 -17.22 7.74
N GLU A 230 2.17 -17.25 6.42
CA GLU A 230 3.20 -17.70 5.47
C GLU A 230 3.58 -16.60 4.45
N GLY A 231 2.66 -15.67 4.14
CA GLY A 231 2.87 -14.61 3.14
C GLY A 231 3.56 -13.35 3.67
N GLY A 232 3.67 -13.20 5.00
CA GLY A 232 4.07 -11.94 5.61
C GLY A 232 2.90 -10.97 5.73
N PHE A 233 3.08 -9.93 6.56
CA PHE A 233 2.13 -8.85 6.66
C PHE A 233 2.83 -7.53 6.98
N LEU A 234 2.23 -6.43 6.54
CA LEU A 234 2.64 -5.07 6.81
C LEU A 234 1.55 -4.38 7.64
N MET A 235 1.91 -3.23 8.21
CA MET A 235 0.98 -2.38 8.95
C MET A 235 0.84 -1.06 8.22
N GLU A 236 -0.40 -0.57 8.13
CA GLU A 236 -0.68 0.71 7.49
C GLU A 236 -1.77 1.50 8.21
N THR A 237 -1.74 2.82 8.02
CA THR A 237 -2.84 3.71 8.38
C THR A 237 -3.89 3.82 7.28
N ASP A 238 -3.48 3.65 6.04
CA ASP A 238 -4.18 4.20 4.88
C ASP A 238 -4.44 5.71 5.06
N TYR A 239 -3.50 6.47 5.66
CA TYR A 239 -3.76 7.87 5.97
C TYR A 239 -4.07 8.64 4.69
N MET A 240 -5.25 9.27 4.63
CA MET A 240 -5.68 10.07 3.50
C MET A 240 -5.74 11.54 3.90
N ASP A 241 -4.80 12.32 3.35
CA ASP A 241 -4.69 13.75 3.60
C ASP A 241 -5.69 14.57 2.77
N ASP A 242 -6.98 14.44 3.05
CA ASP A 242 -8.03 15.23 2.38
C ASP A 242 -8.75 16.13 3.41
N PRO A 243 -8.60 17.48 3.33
CA PRO A 243 -9.32 18.43 4.19
C PRO A 243 -10.84 18.30 4.18
N ARG A 244 -11.43 17.73 3.12
CA ARG A 244 -12.88 17.52 2.98
C ARG A 244 -13.35 16.27 3.72
N ARG A 245 -12.45 15.34 3.99
CA ARG A 245 -12.71 14.04 4.62
C ARG A 245 -11.75 13.76 5.79
N PRO A 246 -11.63 14.67 6.76
CA PRO A 246 -10.68 14.51 7.86
C PRO A 246 -11.03 13.27 8.68
N GLY A 247 -10.08 12.34 8.80
CA GLY A 247 -10.26 11.11 9.58
C GLY A 247 -11.20 10.08 8.93
N ALA A 248 -11.34 10.09 7.59
CA ALA A 248 -12.04 9.02 6.87
C ALA A 248 -11.38 7.64 7.05
N VAL A 249 -10.12 7.63 7.48
CA VAL A 249 -9.19 6.52 7.66
C VAL A 249 -8.32 6.82 8.89
N LEU A 250 -7.32 5.98 9.19
CA LEU A 250 -6.55 6.13 10.43
C LEU A 250 -5.61 7.35 10.36
N GLY A 251 -5.40 7.98 11.51
CA GLY A 251 -4.48 9.12 11.61
C GLY A 251 -3.01 8.68 11.61
N PRO A 252 -2.06 9.60 11.34
CA PRO A 252 -0.63 9.28 11.18
C PRO A 252 0.01 8.63 12.40
N LYS A 253 -0.60 8.79 13.58
CA LYS A 253 -0.04 8.28 14.85
C LYS A 253 -0.39 6.81 15.11
N THR A 254 -1.16 6.17 14.23
CA THR A 254 -1.81 4.90 14.55
C THR A 254 -0.84 3.73 14.44
N VAL A 255 -0.10 3.60 13.34
CA VAL A 255 0.90 2.53 13.16
C VAL A 255 1.93 2.51 14.30
N PRO A 256 2.61 3.61 14.67
CA PRO A 256 3.58 3.59 15.77
C PRO A 256 2.98 3.14 17.11
N ARG A 257 1.76 3.58 17.43
CA ARG A 257 1.06 3.14 18.65
C ARG A 257 0.67 1.66 18.59
N ARG A 258 0.29 1.18 17.41
CA ARG A 258 -0.13 -0.20 17.18
C ARG A 258 1.04 -1.16 17.16
N THR A 259 2.22 -0.72 16.71
CA THR A 259 3.47 -1.47 16.84
C THR A 259 3.77 -1.77 18.31
N GLN A 260 3.64 -0.78 19.20
CA GLN A 260 3.84 -1.02 20.64
C GLN A 260 2.77 -1.92 21.27
N ALA A 261 1.51 -1.79 20.82
CA ALA A 261 0.44 -2.66 21.27
C ALA A 261 0.65 -4.11 20.79
N LEU A 262 1.14 -4.29 19.56
CA LEU A 262 1.51 -5.59 19.02
C LEU A 262 2.67 -6.19 19.82
N ALA A 263 3.74 -5.43 20.08
CA ALA A 263 4.84 -5.87 20.94
C ALA A 263 4.34 -6.41 22.27
N THR A 264 3.46 -5.66 22.95
CA THR A 264 2.86 -6.05 24.23
C THR A 264 2.04 -7.34 24.11
N SER A 265 1.21 -7.46 23.06
CA SER A 265 0.39 -8.65 22.79
C SER A 265 1.23 -9.89 22.54
N LEU A 266 2.26 -9.77 21.70
CA LEU A 266 3.19 -10.84 21.36
C LEU A 266 3.94 -11.35 22.61
N ILE A 267 4.50 -10.43 23.41
CA ILE A 267 5.16 -10.76 24.68
C ILE A 267 4.20 -11.48 25.63
N GLY A 268 2.97 -10.96 25.78
CA GLY A 268 1.95 -11.57 26.63
C GLY A 268 1.54 -12.99 26.20
N ARG A 269 1.72 -13.32 24.92
CA ARG A 269 1.48 -14.66 24.35
C ARG A 269 2.72 -15.56 24.36
N GLY A 270 3.86 -15.08 24.83
CA GLY A 270 5.12 -15.83 24.80
C GLY A 270 5.73 -15.96 23.40
N LEU A 271 5.39 -15.03 22.50
CA LEU A 271 5.94 -14.94 21.15
C LEU A 271 7.23 -14.11 21.12
N ASP A 272 8.09 -14.39 20.16
CA ASP A 272 9.27 -13.56 19.90
C ASP A 272 8.85 -12.25 19.20
N ALA A 273 8.56 -11.24 20.03
CA ALA A 273 8.16 -9.93 19.54
C ALA A 273 9.27 -9.23 18.75
N GLU A 274 10.56 -9.45 19.06
CA GLU A 274 11.65 -8.79 18.35
C GLU A 274 11.75 -9.32 16.92
N ALA A 275 11.65 -10.63 16.76
CA ALA A 275 11.67 -11.28 15.45
C ALA A 275 10.47 -10.84 14.58
N VAL A 276 9.26 -10.83 15.13
CA VAL A 276 8.06 -10.43 14.37
C VAL A 276 8.13 -8.96 13.96
N LEU A 277 8.54 -8.06 14.86
CA LEU A 277 8.59 -6.63 14.56
C LEU A 277 9.72 -6.28 13.59
N SER A 278 10.86 -6.98 13.66
CA SER A 278 11.92 -6.87 12.66
C SER A 278 11.41 -7.33 11.30
N ALA A 279 10.69 -8.46 11.25
CA ALA A 279 10.16 -8.99 10.00
C ALA A 279 9.23 -7.99 9.29
N ILE A 280 8.32 -7.32 10.01
CA ILE A 280 7.31 -6.45 9.39
C ILE A 280 7.76 -5.00 9.15
N HIS A 281 8.78 -4.52 9.85
CA HIS A 281 9.28 -3.14 9.71
C HIS A 281 10.62 -3.03 8.99
N ILE A 282 11.33 -4.14 8.78
CA ILE A 282 12.66 -4.18 8.15
C ILE A 282 12.66 -5.23 7.04
N ASP A 283 12.60 -6.51 7.39
CA ASP A 283 12.93 -7.59 6.46
C ASP A 283 11.94 -7.68 5.29
N LEU A 284 10.63 -7.63 5.57
CA LEU A 284 9.58 -7.70 4.57
C LEU A 284 9.53 -6.44 3.69
N PRO A 285 9.56 -5.21 4.23
CA PRO A 285 9.71 -4.01 3.43
C PRO A 285 10.92 -4.03 2.50
N GLU A 286 12.08 -4.51 2.96
CA GLU A 286 13.29 -4.60 2.14
C GLU A 286 13.17 -5.68 1.07
N ALA A 287 12.54 -6.82 1.38
CA ALA A 287 12.29 -7.88 0.42
C ALA A 287 11.29 -7.46 -0.68
N LEU A 288 10.33 -6.58 -0.37
CA LEU A 288 9.33 -6.10 -1.33
C LEU A 288 9.84 -4.91 -2.15
N TYR A 289 10.43 -3.92 -1.49
CA TYR A 289 10.72 -2.61 -2.08
C TYR A 289 12.21 -2.30 -2.23
N GLY A 290 13.09 -3.21 -1.80
CA GLY A 290 14.52 -2.98 -1.72
C GLY A 290 14.97 -2.30 -0.41
N GLU A 291 16.27 -2.43 -0.15
CA GLU A 291 16.96 -1.73 0.94
C GLU A 291 16.81 -0.22 0.78
N TYR A 292 16.63 0.48 1.90
CA TYR A 292 16.61 1.94 1.88
C TYR A 292 18.04 2.45 2.05
N GLU A 293 18.62 3.01 0.97
CA GLU A 293 19.93 3.67 0.98
C GLU A 293 19.85 5.16 1.38
#